data_AF-A0A7S0TM84-F1
#
_entry.id   AF-A0A7S0TM84-F1
#
_cell.length_a   1.000
_cell.length_b   1.000
_cell.length_c   1.000
_cell.angle_alpha   90.00
_cell.angle_beta   90.00
_cell.angle_gamma   90.00
#
_symmetry.space_group_name_H-M   'P 1'
#
loop_
_entity.id
_entity.type
_entity.pdbx_description
1 polymer ?
#
loop_
_entity_poly.entity_id
_entity_poly.type
_entity_poly.pdbx_seq_one_letter_code
_entity_poly.pdbx_strand_id
1 'polypeptide(L)'
;KRTTTMAAAAMAHRKNQERMARIAQERADNKAFVDDVMKTWDHSKTGDLQMDELQAWLSASCNDNQPVTESEAKWVIYMVQGPAPSASGAPETNSGFAKRLERAVQPRELPKALEHFMAYKKARGTISETFAKFDTDSSGGLDMTQLGNLLVELNEGEPVTDEETQWVMKHADVLGNNTITKPELIIAISLWYSQFDKRQETVGGGAMCGG
;
A
#
# COMPACT_ATOMS: atom_id res chain seq x y z
N LYS A 1 -37.94 -35.60 1.12
CA LYS A 1 -37.63 -34.31 1.78
C LYS A 1 -36.50 -34.44 2.82
N ARG A 2 -36.56 -35.36 3.81
CA ARG A 2 -35.48 -35.54 4.83
C ARG A 2 -34.09 -35.93 4.28
N THR A 3 -34.03 -36.77 3.25
CA THR A 3 -32.78 -37.22 2.61
C THR A 3 -32.04 -36.09 1.89
N THR A 4 -32.77 -35.18 1.23
CA THR A 4 -32.21 -33.99 0.58
C THR A 4 -31.58 -33.02 1.59
N THR A 5 -32.15 -32.94 2.81
CA THR A 5 -31.63 -32.09 3.89
C THR A 5 -30.35 -32.63 4.51
N MET A 6 -30.24 -33.96 4.67
CA MET A 6 -29.01 -34.61 5.16
C MET A 6 -27.84 -34.50 4.17
N ALA A 7 -28.11 -34.64 2.87
CA ALA A 7 -27.09 -34.48 1.83
C ALA A 7 -26.54 -33.04 1.77
N ALA A 8 -27.42 -32.03 1.89
CA ALA A 8 -27.02 -30.63 1.95
C ALA A 8 -26.14 -30.33 3.18
N ALA A 9 -26.50 -30.86 4.36
CA ALA A 9 -25.72 -30.70 5.58
C ALA A 9 -24.33 -31.35 5.49
N ALA A 10 -24.23 -32.55 4.89
CA ALA A 10 -22.95 -33.23 4.68
C ALA A 10 -22.03 -32.44 3.72
N MET A 11 -22.58 -31.88 2.64
CA MET A 11 -21.82 -31.02 1.71
C MET A 11 -21.33 -29.74 2.39
N ALA A 12 -22.16 -29.09 3.21
CA ALA A 12 -21.78 -27.89 3.93
C ALA A 12 -20.65 -28.17 4.94
N HIS A 13 -20.75 -29.30 5.65
CA HIS A 13 -19.71 -29.74 6.57
C HIS A 13 -18.37 -30.00 5.85
N ARG A 14 -18.41 -30.70 4.71
CA ARG A 14 -17.21 -30.96 3.89
C ARG A 14 -16.55 -29.66 3.41
N LYS A 15 -17.35 -28.73 2.85
CA LYS A 15 -16.84 -27.40 2.44
C LYS A 15 -16.22 -26.63 3.61
N ASN A 16 -16.82 -26.73 4.79
CA ASN A 16 -16.28 -26.09 5.99
C ASN A 16 -14.95 -26.75 6.42
N GLN A 17 -14.86 -28.08 6.38
CA GLN A 17 -13.61 -28.80 6.66
C GLN A 17 -12.49 -28.42 5.67
N GLU A 18 -12.79 -28.40 4.37
CA GLU A 18 -11.85 -27.97 3.31
C GLU A 18 -11.37 -26.54 3.55
N ARG A 19 -12.30 -25.62 3.87
CA ARG A 19 -11.96 -24.21 4.20
C ARG A 19 -11.04 -24.12 5.43
N MET A 20 -11.34 -24.86 6.50
CA MET A 20 -10.53 -24.84 7.72
C MET A 20 -9.15 -25.46 7.50
N ALA A 21 -9.06 -26.54 6.73
CA ALA A 21 -7.78 -27.15 6.35
C ALA A 21 -6.91 -26.18 5.56
N ARG A 22 -7.50 -25.45 4.59
CA ARG A 22 -6.78 -24.42 3.82
C ARG A 22 -6.24 -23.29 4.71
N ILE A 23 -7.06 -22.78 5.63
CA ILE A 23 -6.64 -21.73 6.59
C ILE A 23 -5.53 -22.25 7.51
N ALA A 24 -5.62 -23.50 7.97
CA ALA A 24 -4.58 -24.10 8.81
C ALA A 24 -3.25 -24.24 8.07
N GLN A 25 -3.29 -24.67 6.81
CA GLN A 25 -2.11 -24.78 5.95
C GLN A 25 -1.48 -23.40 5.72
N GLU A 26 -2.27 -22.41 5.32
CA GLU A 26 -1.81 -21.03 5.10
C GLU A 26 -1.15 -20.44 6.35
N ARG A 27 -1.70 -20.71 7.54
CA ARG A 27 -1.08 -20.30 8.81
C ARG A 27 0.25 -21.00 9.07
N ALA A 28 0.36 -22.28 8.75
CA ALA A 28 1.60 -23.04 8.90
C ALA A 28 2.68 -22.53 7.95
N ASP A 29 2.32 -22.27 6.68
CA ASP A 29 3.22 -21.74 5.67
C ASP A 29 3.69 -20.33 6.04
N ASN A 30 2.76 -19.46 6.47
CA ASN A 30 3.09 -18.12 6.96
C ASN A 30 4.00 -18.17 8.18
N LYS A 31 3.77 -19.11 9.11
CA LYS A 31 4.65 -19.28 10.27
C LYS A 31 6.06 -19.69 9.83
N ALA A 32 6.18 -20.68 8.96
CA ALA A 32 7.48 -21.14 8.46
C ALA A 32 8.25 -20.03 7.73
N PHE A 33 7.54 -19.26 6.89
CA PHE A 33 8.09 -18.08 6.23
C PHE A 33 8.60 -17.03 7.23
N VAL A 34 7.79 -16.68 8.23
CA VAL A 34 8.17 -15.70 9.27
C VAL A 34 9.39 -16.19 10.05
N ASP A 35 9.40 -17.45 10.47
CA ASP A 35 10.52 -18.03 11.22
C ASP A 35 11.83 -17.96 10.39
N ASP A 36 11.76 -18.22 9.08
CA ASP A 36 12.91 -18.17 8.17
C ASP A 36 13.46 -16.74 7.99
N VAL A 37 12.57 -15.77 7.78
CA VAL A 37 12.95 -14.36 7.66
C VAL A 37 13.58 -13.86 8.96
N MET A 38 12.93 -14.08 10.10
CA MET A 38 13.45 -13.63 11.41
C MET A 38 14.80 -14.25 11.72
N LYS A 39 14.98 -15.55 11.46
CA LYS A 39 16.26 -16.23 11.68
C LYS A 39 17.40 -15.65 10.85
N THR A 40 17.09 -15.17 9.65
CA THR A 40 18.10 -14.70 8.69
C THR A 40 18.41 -13.22 8.86
N TRP A 41 17.41 -12.39 9.17
CA TRP A 41 17.50 -10.93 9.05
C TRP A 41 17.39 -10.16 10.37
N ASP A 42 16.93 -10.75 11.47
CA ASP A 42 16.94 -10.11 12.81
C ASP A 42 18.35 -10.20 13.43
N HIS A 43 19.29 -9.47 12.84
CA HIS A 43 20.67 -9.35 13.30
C HIS A 43 20.77 -8.61 14.63
N SER A 44 19.87 -7.65 14.85
CA SER A 44 19.70 -6.84 16.04
C SER A 44 19.19 -7.67 17.23
N LYS A 45 18.54 -8.80 16.97
CA LYS A 45 17.94 -9.73 17.96
C LYS A 45 16.88 -9.04 18.81
N THR A 46 16.16 -8.11 18.20
CA THR A 46 15.09 -7.37 18.88
C THR A 46 13.79 -8.15 18.91
N GLY A 47 13.65 -9.16 18.05
CA GLY A 47 12.40 -9.89 17.83
C GLY A 47 11.47 -9.22 16.82
N ASP A 48 11.87 -8.07 16.25
CA ASP A 48 11.21 -7.35 15.18
C ASP A 48 12.25 -6.99 14.10
N LEU A 49 11.83 -6.77 12.85
CA LEU A 49 12.76 -6.29 11.81
C LEU A 49 12.92 -4.78 11.89
N GLN A 50 14.11 -4.31 12.27
CA GLN A 50 14.46 -2.90 12.26
C GLN A 50 14.53 -2.34 10.83
N MET A 51 14.59 -1.02 10.67
CA MET A 51 14.52 -0.36 9.35
C MET A 51 15.60 -0.85 8.37
N ASP A 52 16.85 -0.93 8.83
CA ASP A 52 17.98 -1.40 8.03
C ASP A 52 17.85 -2.88 7.64
N GLU A 53 17.40 -3.71 8.58
CA GLU A 53 17.11 -5.14 8.36
C GLU A 53 15.97 -5.33 7.36
N LEU A 54 14.90 -4.54 7.49
CA LEU A 54 13.76 -4.51 6.57
C LEU A 54 14.20 -4.13 5.16
N GLN A 55 14.98 -3.05 5.01
CA GLN A 55 15.50 -2.63 3.71
C GLN A 55 16.36 -3.71 3.07
N ALA A 56 17.25 -4.33 3.84
CA ALA A 56 18.12 -5.39 3.35
C ALA A 56 17.32 -6.63 2.93
N TRP A 57 16.37 -7.06 3.75
CA TRP A 57 15.50 -8.19 3.47
C TRP A 57 14.62 -7.98 2.22
N LEU A 58 13.96 -6.82 2.12
CA LEU A 58 13.13 -6.50 0.95
C LEU A 58 13.97 -6.38 -0.32
N SER A 59 15.18 -5.82 -0.23
CA SER A 59 16.11 -5.74 -1.37
C SER A 59 16.52 -7.14 -1.85
N ALA A 60 16.88 -8.03 -0.93
CA ALA A 60 17.26 -9.40 -1.24
C ALA A 60 16.09 -10.23 -1.81
N SER A 61 14.86 -9.93 -1.39
CA SER A 61 13.66 -10.64 -1.86
C SER A 61 13.33 -10.36 -3.34
N CYS A 62 13.81 -9.25 -3.91
CA CYS A 62 13.50 -8.84 -5.29
C CYS A 62 14.58 -9.22 -6.33
N ASN A 63 15.81 -9.56 -5.92
CA ASN A 63 16.90 -9.98 -6.81
C ASN A 63 17.15 -9.07 -8.04
N ASP A 64 16.87 -7.77 -7.96
CA ASP A 64 16.98 -6.85 -9.09
C ASP A 64 18.06 -5.78 -8.94
N ASN A 65 19.00 -5.99 -8.00
CA ASN A 65 20.13 -5.09 -7.70
C ASN A 65 19.74 -3.63 -7.39
N GLN A 66 18.45 -3.34 -7.20
CA GLN A 66 18.00 -2.01 -6.80
C GLN A 66 17.67 -2.01 -5.31
N PRO A 67 18.45 -1.28 -4.48
CA PRO A 67 18.16 -1.21 -3.06
C PRO A 67 16.80 -0.57 -2.82
N VAL A 68 16.16 -1.01 -1.74
CA VAL A 68 14.95 -0.40 -1.22
C VAL A 68 15.31 0.91 -0.53
N THR A 69 14.67 2.00 -0.93
CA THR A 69 14.90 3.31 -0.31
C THR A 69 14.27 3.39 1.08
N GLU A 70 14.71 4.36 1.88
CA GLU A 70 14.11 4.58 3.20
C GLU A 70 12.62 4.94 3.10
N SER A 71 12.23 5.75 2.12
CA SER A 71 10.82 6.09 1.86
C SER A 71 9.99 4.86 1.46
N GLU A 72 10.53 3.95 0.67
CA GLU A 72 9.87 2.69 0.30
C GLU A 72 9.67 1.79 1.53
N ALA A 73 10.68 1.66 2.40
CA ALA A 73 10.57 0.88 3.62
C ALA A 73 9.59 1.51 4.64
N LYS A 74 9.66 2.83 4.84
CA LYS A 74 8.69 3.59 5.66
C LYS A 74 7.26 3.44 5.15
N TRP A 75 7.07 3.47 3.84
CA TRP A 75 5.75 3.25 3.24
C TRP A 75 5.24 1.83 3.49
N VAL A 76 6.10 0.81 3.39
CA VAL A 76 5.71 -0.57 3.73
C VAL A 76 5.27 -0.67 5.20
N ILE A 77 6.00 -0.03 6.13
CA ILE A 77 5.63 0.05 7.55
C ILE A 77 4.25 0.71 7.71
N TYR A 78 4.01 1.83 7.01
CA TYR A 78 2.71 2.50 7.00
C TYR A 78 1.58 1.56 6.53
N MET A 79 1.80 0.81 5.46
CA MET A 79 0.76 -0.08 4.90
C MET A 79 0.36 -1.20 5.87
N VAL A 80 1.29 -1.72 6.68
CA VAL A 80 0.99 -2.80 7.63
C VAL A 80 0.50 -2.32 9.00
N GLN A 81 0.86 -1.10 9.41
CA GLN A 81 0.46 -0.53 10.71
C GLN A 81 -0.73 0.43 10.62
N GLY A 82 -0.98 0.99 9.44
CA GLY A 82 -2.04 1.97 9.18
C GLY A 82 -1.78 3.35 9.78
N PRO A 83 -2.72 4.29 9.59
CA PRO A 83 -2.67 5.58 10.26
C PRO A 83 -2.82 5.37 11.77
N ALA A 84 -2.27 6.31 12.54
CA ALA A 84 -2.42 6.27 13.97
C ALA A 84 -3.87 6.16 14.42
N PRO A 85 -4.18 5.34 15.45
CA PRO A 85 -5.40 5.57 16.20
C PRO A 85 -5.28 6.96 16.84
N SER A 86 -6.03 7.93 16.35
CA SER A 86 -6.13 9.25 16.98
C SER A 86 -6.71 9.06 18.38
N ALA A 87 -5.83 8.99 19.39
CA ALA A 87 -6.23 8.76 20.78
C ALA A 87 -6.96 9.97 21.40
N SER A 88 -7.01 11.11 20.69
CA SER A 88 -7.52 12.38 21.23
C SER A 88 -8.29 13.26 20.25
N GLY A 89 -8.52 12.84 19.00
CA GLY A 89 -9.12 13.71 17.97
C GLY A 89 -8.24 14.90 17.57
N ALA A 90 -7.03 15.02 18.11
CA ALA A 90 -6.05 16.00 17.70
C ALA A 90 -5.23 15.44 16.51
N PRO A 91 -4.87 16.28 15.53
CA PRO A 91 -3.91 15.90 14.50
C PRO A 91 -2.59 15.55 15.19
N GLU A 92 -2.04 14.38 14.89
CA GLU A 92 -0.72 14.03 15.37
C GLU A 92 0.32 15.00 14.82
N THR A 93 1.24 15.44 15.66
CA THR A 93 2.38 16.24 15.20
C THR A 93 3.24 15.42 14.26
N ASN A 94 3.78 16.01 13.18
CA ASN A 94 4.66 15.34 12.22
C ASN A 94 5.84 14.59 12.90
N SER A 95 6.32 15.07 14.06
CA SER A 95 7.38 14.41 14.84
C SER A 95 6.96 13.07 15.46
N GLY A 96 5.76 12.97 16.02
CA GLY A 96 5.23 11.71 16.58
C GLY A 96 4.94 10.69 15.48
N PHE A 97 4.52 11.17 14.32
CA PHE A 97 4.27 10.36 13.14
C PHE A 97 5.56 9.78 12.55
N ALA A 98 6.58 10.62 12.29
CA ALA A 98 7.89 10.20 11.79
C ALA A 98 8.54 9.16 12.71
N LYS A 99 8.49 9.36 14.04
CA LYS A 99 9.02 8.43 15.04
C LYS A 99 8.31 7.07 15.04
N ARG A 100 7.06 6.98 14.56
CA ARG A 100 6.37 5.70 14.41
C ARG A 100 6.82 4.96 13.15
N LEU A 101 7.09 5.66 12.06
CA LEU A 101 7.63 5.04 10.85
C LEU A 101 9.09 4.60 10.99
N GLU A 102 9.78 5.04 12.05
CA GLU A 102 11.05 4.49 12.51
C GLU A 102 10.89 3.18 13.32
N ARG A 103 9.66 2.72 13.58
CA ARG A 103 9.42 1.47 14.33
C ARG A 103 9.62 0.26 13.44
N ALA A 104 10.10 -0.81 14.06
CA ALA A 104 10.32 -2.10 13.46
C ALA A 104 9.03 -2.76 12.97
N VAL A 105 9.17 -3.69 12.01
CA VAL A 105 8.10 -4.55 11.51
C VAL A 105 8.02 -5.80 12.36
N GLN A 106 6.84 -6.09 12.90
CA GLN A 106 6.67 -7.27 13.73
C GLN A 106 6.64 -8.55 12.87
N PRO A 107 7.05 -9.72 13.41
CA PRO A 107 7.05 -10.98 12.67
C PRO A 107 5.72 -11.30 11.97
N ARG A 108 4.58 -10.99 12.63
CA ARG A 108 3.24 -11.23 12.08
C ARG A 108 2.88 -10.32 10.89
N GLU A 109 3.60 -9.22 10.71
CA GLU A 109 3.37 -8.22 9.66
C GLU A 109 4.17 -8.54 8.39
N LEU A 110 5.22 -9.38 8.48
CA LEU A 110 6.13 -9.69 7.37
C LEU A 110 5.44 -10.20 6.10
N PRO A 111 4.47 -11.14 6.14
CA PRO A 111 3.81 -11.60 4.92
C PRO A 111 3.12 -10.46 4.17
N LYS A 112 2.43 -9.58 4.91
CA LYS A 112 1.75 -8.41 4.33
C LYS A 112 2.74 -7.34 3.88
N ALA A 113 3.83 -7.13 4.61
CA ALA A 113 4.87 -6.18 4.25
C ALA A 113 5.46 -6.54 2.88
N LEU A 114 5.78 -7.82 2.68
CA LEU A 114 6.27 -8.32 1.39
C LEU A 114 5.20 -8.19 0.29
N GLU A 115 3.94 -8.52 0.58
CA GLU A 115 2.83 -8.37 -0.37
C GLU A 115 2.68 -6.92 -0.87
N HIS A 116 2.63 -5.95 0.04
CA HIS A 116 2.55 -4.52 -0.30
C HIS A 116 3.75 -4.06 -1.10
N PHE A 117 4.96 -4.46 -0.69
CA PHE A 117 6.17 -4.09 -1.41
C PHE A 117 6.20 -4.68 -2.83
N MET A 118 5.82 -5.94 -3.00
CA MET A 118 5.75 -6.60 -4.30
C MET A 118 4.69 -5.98 -5.21
N ALA A 119 3.56 -5.53 -4.66
CA ALA A 119 2.55 -4.77 -5.39
C ALA A 119 3.10 -3.43 -5.89
N TYR A 120 3.76 -2.66 -5.02
CA TYR A 120 4.44 -1.40 -5.40
C TYR A 120 5.53 -1.64 -6.46
N LYS A 121 6.36 -2.67 -6.29
CA LYS A 121 7.47 -3.00 -7.21
C LYS A 121 7.01 -3.21 -8.65
N LYS A 122 5.83 -3.79 -8.87
CA LYS A 122 5.24 -3.93 -10.22
C LYS A 122 5.01 -2.59 -10.92
N ALA A 123 4.72 -1.52 -10.16
CA ALA A 123 4.51 -0.17 -10.68
C ALA A 123 5.75 0.73 -10.56
N ARG A 124 6.82 0.30 -9.87
CA ARG A 124 8.01 1.12 -9.56
C ARG A 124 8.69 1.73 -10.78
N GLY A 125 8.70 1.02 -11.91
CA GLY A 125 9.23 1.53 -13.18
C GLY A 125 8.48 2.75 -13.69
N THR A 126 7.17 2.61 -13.91
CA THR A 126 6.28 3.70 -14.32
C THR A 126 6.30 4.86 -13.33
N ILE A 127 6.28 4.57 -12.02
CA ILE A 127 6.41 5.60 -10.98
C ILE A 127 7.72 6.38 -11.14
N SER A 128 8.84 5.68 -11.37
CA SER A 128 10.14 6.35 -11.53
C SER A 128 10.20 7.22 -12.78
N GLU A 129 9.58 6.79 -13.89
CA GLU A 129 9.45 7.60 -15.11
C GLU A 129 8.61 8.85 -14.88
N THR A 130 7.47 8.71 -14.19
CA THR A 130 6.62 9.85 -13.83
C THR A 130 7.39 10.83 -12.93
N PHE A 131 8.12 10.35 -11.92
CA PHE A 131 8.96 11.22 -11.10
C PHE A 131 10.02 11.95 -11.93
N ALA A 132 10.72 11.26 -12.81
CA ALA A 132 11.73 11.90 -13.66
C ALA A 132 11.16 13.02 -14.54
N LYS A 133 9.86 12.98 -14.84
CA LYS A 133 9.17 14.01 -15.61
C LYS A 133 8.76 15.23 -14.78
N PHE A 134 8.29 15.03 -13.54
CA PHE A 134 7.65 16.07 -12.73
C PHE A 134 8.50 16.59 -11.56
N ASP A 135 9.40 15.78 -11.01
CA ASP A 135 10.35 16.16 -9.96
C ASP A 135 11.51 16.96 -10.59
N THR A 136 11.19 18.17 -11.04
CA THR A 136 12.06 19.04 -11.83
C THR A 136 13.31 19.50 -11.09
N ASP A 137 13.28 19.53 -9.76
CA ASP A 137 14.40 19.86 -8.89
C ASP A 137 15.12 18.60 -8.35
N SER A 138 14.66 17.41 -8.71
CA SER A 138 15.23 16.13 -8.29
C SER A 138 15.32 15.99 -6.76
N SER A 139 14.33 16.52 -6.06
CA SER A 139 14.26 16.49 -4.60
C SER A 139 13.93 15.09 -4.05
N GLY A 140 13.35 14.23 -4.89
CA GLY A 140 12.86 12.90 -4.51
C GLY A 140 11.43 12.89 -3.97
N GLY A 141 10.74 14.03 -4.02
CA GLY A 141 9.32 14.19 -3.64
C GLY A 141 8.66 15.25 -4.51
N LEU A 142 7.38 15.06 -4.86
CA LEU A 142 6.62 16.08 -5.59
C LEU A 142 6.05 17.08 -4.60
N ASP A 143 6.42 18.35 -4.74
CA ASP A 143 5.78 19.44 -4.02
C ASP A 143 4.35 19.73 -4.54
N MET A 144 3.66 20.71 -3.95
CA MET A 144 2.30 21.07 -4.34
C MET A 144 2.19 21.46 -5.82
N THR A 145 3.16 22.20 -6.36
CA THR A 145 3.15 22.68 -7.73
C THR A 145 3.44 21.55 -8.72
N GLN A 146 4.44 20.71 -8.41
CA GLN A 146 4.80 19.54 -9.21
C GLN A 146 3.67 18.50 -9.20
N LEU A 147 3.00 18.29 -8.06
CA LEU A 147 1.81 17.44 -7.98
C LEU A 147 0.67 17.99 -8.84
N GLY A 148 0.40 19.31 -8.78
CA GLY A 148 -0.64 19.93 -9.60
C GLY A 148 -0.42 19.72 -11.10
N ASN A 149 0.83 19.89 -11.57
CA ASN A 149 1.20 19.62 -12.96
C ASN A 149 0.95 18.16 -13.36
N LEU A 150 1.25 17.22 -12.46
CA LEU A 150 0.97 15.80 -12.67
C LEU A 150 -0.55 15.54 -12.77
N LEU A 151 -1.34 16.14 -11.88
CA LEU A 151 -2.81 15.97 -11.90
C LEU A 151 -3.44 16.53 -13.17
N VAL A 152 -2.95 17.66 -13.68
CA VAL A 152 -3.37 18.21 -14.99
C VAL A 152 -3.09 17.22 -16.11
N GLU A 153 -1.93 16.56 -16.10
CA GLU A 153 -1.63 15.52 -17.10
C GLU A 153 -2.56 14.30 -16.97
N LEU A 154 -2.84 13.85 -15.74
CA LEU A 154 -3.84 12.78 -15.50
C LEU A 154 -5.27 13.21 -15.88
N ASN A 155 -5.52 14.51 -15.93
CA ASN A 155 -6.77 15.12 -16.37
C ASN A 155 -6.77 15.46 -17.87
N GLU A 156 -5.91 14.81 -18.67
CA GLU A 156 -5.82 15.02 -20.14
C GLU A 156 -5.50 16.47 -20.54
N GLY A 157 -4.86 17.23 -19.65
CA GLY A 157 -4.52 18.63 -19.84
C GLY A 157 -5.58 19.62 -19.35
N GLU A 158 -6.73 19.14 -18.86
CA GLU A 158 -7.75 20.00 -18.28
C GLU A 158 -7.27 20.58 -16.92
N PRO A 159 -7.53 21.88 -16.65
CA PRO A 159 -7.10 22.51 -15.41
C PRO A 159 -7.63 21.80 -14.16
N VAL A 160 -6.75 21.63 -13.18
CA VAL A 160 -7.06 21.11 -11.83
C VAL A 160 -6.95 22.27 -10.85
N THR A 161 -7.85 22.37 -9.89
CA THR A 161 -7.82 23.50 -8.95
C THR A 161 -6.79 23.27 -7.83
N ASP A 162 -6.36 24.37 -7.21
CA ASP A 162 -5.45 24.32 -6.06
C ASP A 162 -6.08 23.53 -4.90
N GLU A 163 -7.39 23.63 -4.71
CA GLU A 163 -8.12 22.88 -3.67
C GLU A 163 -8.13 21.37 -3.94
N GLU A 164 -8.30 20.96 -5.20
CA GLU A 164 -8.24 19.54 -5.60
C GLU A 164 -6.82 18.98 -5.36
N THR A 165 -5.80 19.73 -5.77
CA THR A 165 -4.39 19.37 -5.56
C THR A 165 -4.05 19.28 -4.07
N GLN A 166 -4.47 20.27 -3.29
CA GLN A 166 -4.28 20.29 -1.84
C GLN A 166 -5.00 19.12 -1.16
N TRP A 167 -6.19 18.75 -1.64
CA TRP A 167 -6.92 17.60 -1.14
C TRP A 167 -6.14 16.31 -1.41
N VAL A 168 -5.62 16.11 -2.63
CA VAL A 168 -4.82 14.93 -2.97
C VAL A 168 -3.55 14.88 -2.10
N MET A 169 -2.81 15.99 -1.99
CA MET A 169 -1.62 16.09 -1.14
C MET A 169 -1.91 15.65 0.29
N LYS A 170 -2.95 16.23 0.90
CA LYS A 170 -3.34 15.97 2.29
C LYS A 170 -3.65 14.50 2.60
N HIS A 171 -4.18 13.76 1.62
CA HIS A 171 -4.59 12.37 1.82
C HIS A 171 -3.57 11.35 1.29
N ALA A 172 -2.67 11.77 0.40
CA ALA A 172 -1.63 10.92 -0.17
C ALA A 172 -0.29 11.01 0.56
N ASP A 173 0.04 12.15 1.18
CA ASP A 173 1.24 12.33 2.02
C ASP A 173 1.06 11.60 3.35
N VAL A 174 1.23 10.28 3.28
CA VAL A 174 1.14 9.38 4.42
C VAL A 174 2.46 9.28 5.16
N LEU A 175 3.57 9.78 4.63
CA LEU A 175 4.87 9.83 5.30
C LEU A 175 5.04 11.14 6.09
N GLY A 176 4.18 12.12 5.87
CA GLY A 176 4.09 13.37 6.64
C GLY A 176 5.25 14.34 6.36
N ASN A 177 5.83 14.28 5.16
CA ASN A 177 6.96 15.12 4.75
C ASN A 177 6.55 16.32 3.88
N ASN A 178 5.25 16.55 3.69
CA ASN A 178 4.65 17.61 2.86
C ASN A 178 5.02 17.53 1.37
N THR A 179 5.38 16.34 0.91
CA THR A 179 5.70 16.05 -0.49
C THR A 179 5.20 14.66 -0.82
N ILE A 180 4.93 14.37 -2.09
CA ILE A 180 4.58 13.00 -2.50
C ILE A 180 5.85 12.27 -2.91
N THR A 181 6.25 11.26 -2.15
CA THR A 181 7.35 10.36 -2.51
C THR A 181 6.91 9.30 -3.52
N LYS A 182 7.88 8.61 -4.14
CA LYS A 182 7.61 7.53 -5.12
C LYS A 182 6.54 6.53 -4.70
N PRO A 183 6.60 5.92 -3.51
CA PRO A 183 5.55 4.98 -3.10
C PRO A 183 4.20 5.64 -2.80
N GLU A 184 4.18 6.91 -2.40
CA GLU A 184 2.94 7.66 -2.13
C GLU A 184 2.19 8.06 -3.41
N LEU A 185 2.89 8.11 -4.54
CA LEU A 185 2.28 8.43 -5.82
C LEU A 185 1.16 7.44 -6.22
N ILE A 186 1.27 6.16 -5.81
CA ILE A 186 0.18 5.19 -6.03
C ILE A 186 -1.10 5.64 -5.32
N ILE A 187 -0.97 6.15 -4.09
CA ILE A 187 -2.09 6.66 -3.30
C ILE A 187 -2.64 7.93 -3.95
N ALA A 188 -1.76 8.87 -4.34
CA ALA A 188 -2.15 10.11 -4.99
C ALA A 188 -2.96 9.86 -6.28
N ILE A 189 -2.46 8.99 -7.16
CA ILE A 189 -3.14 8.62 -8.42
C ILE A 189 -4.47 7.92 -8.12
N SER A 190 -4.49 6.99 -7.17
CA SER A 190 -5.72 6.26 -6.81
C SER A 190 -6.80 7.20 -6.26
N LEU A 191 -6.40 8.15 -5.42
CA LEU A 191 -7.27 9.18 -4.86
C LEU A 191 -7.82 10.11 -5.94
N TRP A 192 -6.97 10.54 -6.87
CA TRP A 192 -7.38 11.34 -8.02
C TRP A 192 -8.50 10.66 -8.81
N TYR A 193 -8.26 9.41 -9.26
CA TYR A 193 -9.25 8.64 -10.03
C TYR A 193 -10.50 8.27 -9.24
N SER A 194 -10.42 8.20 -7.91
CA SER A 194 -11.57 7.89 -7.07
C SER A 194 -12.46 9.09 -6.78
N GLN A 195 -11.94 10.33 -6.77
CA GLN A 195 -12.67 11.50 -6.29
C GLN A 195 -12.94 12.56 -7.35
N PHE A 196 -12.02 12.74 -8.29
CA PHE A 196 -12.05 13.86 -9.23
C PHE A 196 -12.19 13.41 -10.68
N ASP A 197 -11.87 12.15 -11.00
CA ASP A 197 -12.13 11.63 -12.34
C ASP A 197 -13.64 11.41 -12.57
N LYS A 198 -14.25 12.40 -13.20
CA LYS A 198 -15.67 12.42 -13.59
C LYS A 198 -16.02 11.38 -14.66
N ARG A 199 -15.04 10.68 -15.25
CA ARG A 199 -15.28 9.66 -16.30
C ARG A 199 -15.92 8.37 -15.76
N GLN A 200 -15.98 8.16 -14.44
CA GLN A 200 -16.67 7.00 -13.85
C GLN A 200 -18.20 6.98 -14.13
N GLU A 201 -18.79 8.06 -14.65
CA GLU A 201 -20.23 8.11 -14.96
C GLU A 201 -20.62 7.61 -16.37
N THR A 202 -19.68 7.26 -17.26
CA THR A 202 -20.01 6.96 -18.68
C THR A 202 -20.07 5.49 -19.09
N VAL A 203 -19.88 4.51 -18.18
CA VAL A 203 -19.92 3.06 -18.54
C VAL A 203 -21.15 2.31 -17.99
N GLY A 204 -22.10 2.99 -17.33
CA GLY A 204 -23.26 2.34 -16.69
C GLY A 204 -24.65 2.66 -17.25
N GLY A 205 -24.76 3.45 -18.33
CA GLY A 205 -26.03 3.99 -18.81
C GLY A 205 -26.32 3.66 -20.28
N GLY A 206 -26.75 2.43 -20.57
CA GLY A 206 -27.14 2.05 -21.92
C GLY A 206 -28.11 0.87 -21.96
N ALA A 207 -29.35 1.16 -22.37
CA ALA A 207 -30.42 0.24 -22.79
C ALA A 207 -31.47 -0.19 -21.75
N MET A 208 -32.25 0.77 -21.26
CA MET A 208 -33.70 0.61 -21.29
C MET A 208 -34.21 1.13 -22.65
N CYS A 209 -34.67 0.22 -23.51
CA CYS A 209 -35.54 0.53 -24.65
C CYS A 209 -36.33 -0.73 -25.08
N GLY A 210 -37.65 -0.66 -24.89
CA GLY A 210 -38.65 -1.23 -25.80
C GLY A 210 -39.10 -2.68 -25.60
N GLY A 211 -40.39 -2.84 -25.24
CA GLY A 211 -41.14 -4.10 -25.32
C GLY A 211 -42.26 -4.20 -24.31
#